data_AF-A0A1I4U8W5-F1
#
_entry.id   AF-A0A1I4U8W5-F1
#
_cell.length_a   1.000
_cell.length_b   1.000
_cell.length_c   1.000
_cell.angle_alpha   90.00
_cell.angle_beta   90.00
_cell.angle_gamma   90.00
#
_symmetry.space_group_name_H-M   'P 1'
#
loop_
_entity.id
_entity.type
_entity.pdbx_description
1 polymer ?
#
loop_
_entity_poly.entity_id
_entity_poly.type
_entity_poly.pdbx_seq_one_letter_code
_entity_poly.pdbx_strand_id
1 'polypeptide(L)'
;MAKPMRKIATFAGIPNFSQLFPPPQQGTYEYFEGASSYPFDPNSTGHSPINAWWMAELSLLTYCERHDVEQILKERFPAPKQAFFWLESNKTNTQGFGIETDDYVVIALRGTEFPRPSSILKTPRELLDIIADIQTDIQRLSPQPVTEGTPIFNVPVHPGFAQALQSVWTQIQVRLATNTKSLWLTGHSLGAAIATSLAYQLPERVKALYTFGSPCVGTAAFVESFNEKGLGAKTYRYLHGNDAVVNALDKYTLYEHVGRPFKLDAGMRRGMLLQGLNRIFGSITHISLLDHPPILYSYECWNVIP
;
A
#
# COMPACT_ATOMS: atom_id res chain seq x y z
N MET A 1 -21.38 17.87 -13.15
CA MET A 1 -21.70 16.44 -13.39
C MET A 1 -21.25 15.66 -12.17
N ALA A 2 -21.97 14.63 -11.74
CA ALA A 2 -21.56 13.82 -10.59
C ALA A 2 -20.28 13.05 -10.91
N LYS A 3 -19.35 12.97 -9.95
CA LYS A 3 -18.11 12.19 -10.04
C LYS A 3 -18.43 10.72 -10.36
N PRO A 4 -17.89 10.12 -11.43
CA PRO A 4 -18.20 8.74 -11.79
C PRO A 4 -17.66 7.78 -10.72
N MET A 5 -18.46 6.78 -10.33
CA MET A 5 -18.00 5.72 -9.44
C MET A 5 -17.06 4.77 -10.17
N ARG A 6 -15.93 4.42 -9.53
CA ARG A 6 -15.00 3.41 -10.05
C ARG A 6 -15.34 2.03 -9.51
N LYS A 7 -15.33 1.04 -10.40
CA LYS A 7 -15.66 -0.36 -10.11
C LYS A 7 -14.91 -1.30 -11.06
N ILE A 8 -14.71 -2.53 -10.62
CA ILE A 8 -14.21 -3.62 -11.46
C ILE A 8 -15.20 -3.83 -12.62
N ALA A 9 -14.67 -3.92 -13.83
CA ALA A 9 -15.47 -4.19 -15.02
C ALA A 9 -16.11 -5.57 -14.92
N THR A 10 -17.34 -5.69 -15.44
CA THR A 10 -18.08 -6.96 -15.46
C THR A 10 -18.42 -7.34 -16.89
N PHE A 11 -18.22 -8.60 -17.27
CA PHE A 11 -18.67 -9.16 -18.54
C PHE A 11 -19.76 -10.20 -18.28
N ALA A 12 -20.95 -10.01 -18.86
CA ALA A 12 -22.12 -10.86 -18.62
C ALA A 12 -22.46 -11.08 -17.12
N GLY A 13 -22.25 -10.05 -16.29
CA GLY A 13 -22.48 -10.11 -14.84
C GLY A 13 -21.36 -10.77 -14.02
N ILE A 14 -20.28 -11.23 -14.68
CA ILE A 14 -19.11 -11.82 -14.04
C ILE A 14 -18.00 -10.76 -13.93
N PRO A 15 -17.44 -10.52 -12.74
CA PRO A 15 -16.31 -9.60 -12.56
C PRO A 15 -15.08 -10.02 -13.37
N ASN A 16 -14.41 -9.05 -13.99
CA ASN A 16 -13.15 -9.26 -14.67
C ASN A 16 -12.00 -9.34 -13.66
N PHE A 17 -11.74 -10.55 -13.15
CA PHE A 17 -10.70 -10.81 -12.15
C PHE A 17 -9.29 -10.44 -12.61
N SER A 18 -9.03 -10.38 -13.91
CA SER A 18 -7.72 -9.98 -14.42
C SER A 18 -7.34 -8.54 -14.05
N GLN A 19 -8.31 -7.68 -13.76
CA GLN A 19 -8.10 -6.30 -13.28
C GLN A 19 -7.58 -6.25 -11.83
N LEU A 20 -7.75 -7.32 -11.05
CA LEU A 20 -7.26 -7.39 -9.67
C LEU A 20 -5.75 -7.68 -9.60
N PHE A 21 -5.13 -8.11 -10.70
CA PHE A 21 -3.69 -8.34 -10.73
C PHE A 21 -2.97 -7.04 -11.10
N PRO A 22 -2.12 -6.49 -10.22
CA PRO A 22 -1.31 -5.34 -10.58
C PRO A 22 -0.12 -5.75 -11.46
N PRO A 23 0.42 -4.84 -12.30
CA PRO A 23 -0.16 -3.54 -12.61
C PRO A 23 -1.46 -3.70 -13.42
N PRO A 24 -2.41 -2.74 -13.32
CA PRO A 24 -3.62 -2.74 -14.16
C PRO A 24 -3.26 -2.85 -15.65
N GLN A 25 -4.11 -3.52 -16.43
CA GLN A 25 -3.87 -3.68 -17.87
C GLN A 25 -3.89 -2.32 -18.57
N GLN A 26 -2.95 -2.12 -19.49
CA GLN A 26 -2.84 -0.90 -20.27
C GLN A 26 -4.16 -0.57 -20.98
N GLY A 27 -4.60 0.68 -20.89
CA GLY A 27 -5.87 1.15 -21.48
C GLY A 27 -7.13 0.76 -20.70
N THR A 28 -7.02 0.00 -19.61
CA THR A 28 -8.19 -0.37 -18.77
C THR A 28 -8.32 0.44 -17.48
N TYR A 29 -7.28 1.20 -17.15
CA TYR A 29 -7.19 2.00 -15.93
C TYR A 29 -6.40 3.27 -16.22
N GLU A 30 -6.94 4.43 -15.82
CA GLU A 30 -6.24 5.71 -15.89
C GLU A 30 -5.85 6.16 -14.48
N TYR A 31 -4.53 6.27 -14.25
CA TYR A 31 -4.00 6.77 -12.99
C TYR A 31 -4.33 8.24 -12.78
N PHE A 32 -4.71 8.57 -11.55
CA PHE A 32 -5.04 9.94 -11.14
C PHE A 32 -6.14 10.61 -11.98
N GLU A 33 -7.04 9.84 -12.61
CA GLU A 33 -8.20 10.37 -13.34
C GLU A 33 -9.06 11.23 -12.38
N GLY A 34 -9.18 12.53 -12.67
CA GLY A 34 -9.86 13.52 -11.83
C GLY A 34 -8.96 14.38 -10.95
N ALA A 35 -7.63 14.23 -11.04
CA ALA A 35 -6.64 15.00 -10.28
C ALA A 35 -6.80 16.52 -10.38
N SER A 36 -7.26 17.04 -11.51
CA SER A 36 -7.50 18.48 -11.70
C SER A 36 -8.64 19.02 -10.84
N SER A 37 -9.66 18.19 -10.56
CA SER A 37 -10.81 18.55 -9.72
C SER A 37 -10.56 18.22 -8.25
N TYR A 38 -9.69 17.26 -7.97
CA TYR A 38 -9.36 16.78 -6.62
C TYR A 38 -7.83 16.78 -6.42
N PRO A 39 -7.19 17.95 -6.38
CA PRO A 39 -5.73 18.06 -6.30
C PRO A 39 -5.20 17.56 -4.96
N PHE A 40 -3.98 17.03 -4.97
CA PHE A 40 -3.28 16.68 -3.74
C PHE A 40 -3.06 17.92 -2.86
N ASP A 41 -3.38 17.82 -1.58
CA ASP A 41 -3.22 18.92 -0.62
C ASP A 41 -2.04 18.65 0.34
N PRO A 42 -0.83 19.17 0.06
CA PRO A 42 0.33 18.99 0.93
C PRO A 42 0.23 19.78 2.25
N ASN A 43 -0.72 20.71 2.37
CA ASN A 43 -0.89 21.54 3.55
C ASN A 43 -1.86 20.93 4.57
N SER A 44 -2.63 19.91 4.19
CA SER A 44 -3.55 19.21 5.09
C SER A 44 -2.90 18.88 6.43
N THR A 45 -3.55 19.29 7.52
CA THR A 45 -3.08 19.07 8.91
C THR A 45 -3.61 17.78 9.52
N GLY A 46 -4.49 17.07 8.80
CA GLY A 46 -5.13 15.85 9.26
C GLY A 46 -5.44 14.88 8.11
N HIS A 47 -6.35 13.97 8.39
CA HIS A 47 -6.86 13.02 7.42
C HIS A 47 -7.58 13.74 6.29
N SER A 48 -7.26 13.40 5.03
CA SER A 48 -7.93 13.91 3.84
C SER A 48 -8.30 12.73 2.93
N PRO A 49 -9.60 12.55 2.57
CA PRO A 49 -10.00 11.53 1.61
C PRO A 49 -9.36 11.71 0.22
N ILE A 50 -9.11 12.96 -0.20
CA ILE A 50 -8.42 13.26 -1.45
C ILE A 50 -6.97 12.77 -1.38
N ASN A 51 -6.24 13.12 -0.31
CA ASN A 51 -4.87 12.66 -0.16
C ASN A 51 -4.78 11.15 0.01
N ALA A 52 -5.76 10.51 0.67
CA ALA A 52 -5.83 9.07 0.76
C ALA A 52 -5.96 8.42 -0.63
N TRP A 53 -6.82 8.96 -1.51
CA TRP A 53 -6.90 8.49 -2.90
C TRP A 53 -5.58 8.65 -3.65
N TRP A 54 -4.93 9.82 -3.57
CA TRP A 54 -3.60 10.03 -4.16
C TRP A 54 -2.57 9.02 -3.66
N MET A 55 -2.55 8.74 -2.36
CA MET A 55 -1.64 7.78 -1.74
C MET A 55 -1.96 6.33 -2.12
N ALA A 56 -3.23 6.01 -2.40
CA ALA A 56 -3.66 4.70 -2.90
C ALA A 56 -3.23 4.50 -4.36
N GLU A 57 -3.41 5.50 -5.22
CA GLU A 57 -2.95 5.50 -6.61
C GLU A 57 -1.42 5.35 -6.68
N LEU A 58 -0.67 6.11 -5.87
CA LEU A 58 0.78 5.99 -5.80
C LEU A 58 1.21 4.58 -5.32
N SER A 59 0.50 3.99 -4.35
CA SER A 59 0.78 2.62 -3.91
C SER A 59 0.51 1.60 -5.01
N LEU A 60 -0.57 1.74 -5.78
CA LEU A 60 -0.86 0.89 -6.94
C LEU A 60 0.21 1.06 -8.03
N LEU A 61 0.67 2.30 -8.27
CA LEU A 61 1.66 2.63 -9.28
C LEU A 61 3.03 1.99 -9.00
N THR A 62 3.36 1.66 -7.74
CA THR A 62 4.60 0.93 -7.40
C THR A 62 4.75 -0.44 -8.07
N TYR A 63 3.66 -1.01 -8.60
CA TYR A 63 3.66 -2.28 -9.32
C TYR A 63 3.90 -2.14 -10.83
N CYS A 64 3.98 -0.91 -11.36
CA CYS A 64 4.31 -0.65 -12.75
C CYS A 64 5.82 -0.68 -12.99
N GLU A 65 6.20 -0.80 -14.26
CA GLU A 65 7.60 -0.67 -14.68
C GLU A 65 8.09 0.77 -14.47
N ARG A 66 9.37 0.92 -14.13
CA ARG A 66 9.98 2.23 -13.81
C ARG A 66 9.71 3.29 -14.87
N HIS A 67 9.80 2.94 -16.15
CA HIS A 67 9.56 3.87 -17.25
C HIS A 67 8.14 4.44 -17.23
N ASP A 68 7.14 3.56 -17.02
CA ASP A 68 5.73 3.94 -16.96
C ASP A 68 5.45 4.82 -15.75
N VAL A 69 6.04 4.49 -14.59
CA VAL A 69 5.92 5.29 -13.36
C VAL A 69 6.40 6.71 -13.60
N GLU A 70 7.61 6.88 -14.14
CA GLU A 70 8.16 8.20 -14.42
C GLU A 70 7.32 8.97 -15.44
N GLN A 71 6.81 8.31 -16.49
CA GLN A 71 5.96 8.97 -17.48
C GLN A 71 4.64 9.44 -16.87
N ILE A 72 3.92 8.56 -16.17
CA ILE A 72 2.63 8.87 -15.55
C ILE A 72 2.78 10.04 -14.57
N LEU A 73 3.81 10.02 -13.72
CA LEU A 73 4.03 11.07 -12.74
C LEU A 73 4.46 12.40 -13.37
N LYS A 74 5.28 12.37 -14.43
CA LYS A 74 5.62 13.58 -15.20
C LYS A 74 4.38 14.27 -15.75
N GLU A 75 3.41 13.48 -16.21
CA GLU A 75 2.21 14.01 -16.83
C GLU A 75 1.10 14.38 -15.84
N ARG A 76 0.99 13.68 -14.70
CA ARG A 76 -0.19 13.76 -13.82
C ARG A 76 0.08 14.26 -12.40
N PHE A 77 1.32 14.23 -11.91
CA PHE A 77 1.60 14.65 -10.55
C PHE A 77 1.56 16.19 -10.43
N PRO A 78 0.90 16.76 -9.39
CA PRO A 78 0.57 18.18 -9.34
C PRO A 78 1.73 19.04 -8.81
N ALA A 79 2.95 18.85 -9.35
CA ALA A 79 4.13 19.62 -8.98
C ALA A 79 4.97 19.97 -10.23
N PRO A 80 5.12 21.27 -10.59
CA PRO A 80 5.86 21.69 -11.79
C PRO A 80 7.35 21.35 -11.74
N LYS A 81 7.95 21.43 -10.55
CA LYS A 81 9.33 21.02 -10.29
C LYS A 81 9.32 19.77 -9.44
N GLN A 82 9.80 18.68 -10.04
CA GLN A 82 9.88 17.40 -9.38
C GLN A 82 11.14 16.65 -9.81
N ALA A 83 11.80 16.02 -8.84
CA ALA A 83 12.88 15.08 -9.06
C ALA A 83 12.41 13.68 -8.63
N PHE A 84 12.60 12.71 -9.53
CA PHE A 84 12.27 11.32 -9.27
C PHE A 84 13.50 10.55 -8.79
N PHE A 85 13.28 9.58 -7.92
CA PHE A 85 14.30 8.60 -7.58
C PHE A 85 13.69 7.23 -7.35
N TRP A 86 14.45 6.19 -7.70
CA TRP A 86 14.05 4.81 -7.53
C TRP A 86 14.72 4.23 -6.28
N LEU A 87 14.01 3.30 -5.63
CA LEU A 87 14.50 2.53 -4.50
C LEU A 87 14.43 1.07 -4.90
N GLU A 88 15.55 0.35 -4.83
CA GLU A 88 15.56 -1.06 -5.21
C GLU A 88 16.60 -1.86 -4.45
N SER A 89 16.24 -3.07 -4.04
CA SER A 89 17.17 -4.05 -3.51
C SER A 89 16.79 -5.47 -3.96
N ASN A 90 17.65 -6.05 -4.80
CA ASN A 90 17.50 -7.44 -5.25
C ASN A 90 17.63 -8.44 -4.09
N LYS A 91 18.31 -8.07 -2.99
CA LYS A 91 18.52 -8.94 -1.82
C LYS A 91 17.20 -9.31 -1.13
N THR A 92 16.25 -8.37 -1.11
CA THR A 92 14.99 -8.47 -0.37
C THR A 92 13.77 -8.30 -1.29
N ASN A 93 14.00 -8.21 -2.61
CA ASN A 93 12.99 -7.81 -3.61
C ASN A 93 12.20 -6.54 -3.22
N THR A 94 12.87 -5.62 -2.50
CA THR A 94 12.27 -4.36 -2.06
C THR A 94 12.35 -3.35 -3.18
N GLN A 95 11.23 -2.75 -3.54
CA GLN A 95 11.13 -1.73 -4.58
C GLN A 95 10.25 -0.57 -4.13
N GLY A 96 10.47 0.59 -4.72
CA GLY A 96 9.67 1.77 -4.51
C GLY A 96 10.23 2.96 -5.28
N PHE A 97 9.58 4.09 -5.12
CA PHE A 97 10.05 5.34 -5.70
C PHE A 97 9.78 6.51 -4.76
N GLY A 98 10.45 7.62 -5.03
CA GLY A 98 10.11 8.88 -4.42
C GLY A 98 10.00 10.02 -5.44
N ILE A 99 9.19 10.99 -5.04
CA ILE A 99 8.93 12.24 -5.76
C ILE A 99 9.34 13.37 -4.83
N GLU A 100 10.39 14.09 -5.20
CA GLU A 100 10.83 15.28 -4.48
C GLU A 100 10.32 16.51 -5.20
N THR A 101 9.48 17.29 -4.52
CA THR A 101 9.00 18.61 -4.96
C THR A 101 9.81 19.71 -4.28
N ASP A 102 9.48 20.98 -4.51
CA ASP A 102 10.11 22.10 -3.80
C ASP A 102 9.77 22.09 -2.28
N ASP A 103 8.59 21.62 -1.89
CA ASP A 103 8.06 21.75 -0.52
C ASP A 103 8.01 20.44 0.29
N TYR A 104 7.87 19.30 -0.38
CA TYR A 104 7.69 17.99 0.24
C TYR A 104 8.30 16.85 -0.59
N VAL A 105 8.51 15.70 0.05
CA VAL A 105 8.89 14.45 -0.61
C VAL A 105 7.80 13.42 -0.37
N VAL A 106 7.40 12.70 -1.41
CA VAL A 106 6.55 11.51 -1.29
C VAL A 106 7.40 10.28 -1.52
N ILE A 107 7.27 9.26 -0.69
CA ILE A 107 7.90 7.94 -0.90
C ILE A 107 6.81 6.88 -0.90
N ALA A 108 6.75 6.10 -1.98
CA ALA A 108 5.84 4.99 -2.16
C ALA A 108 6.63 3.67 -2.25
N LEU A 109 6.26 2.68 -1.44
CA LEU A 109 6.94 1.39 -1.36
C LEU A 109 6.02 0.27 -1.86
N ARG A 110 6.59 -0.63 -2.68
CA ARG A 110 5.87 -1.74 -3.29
C ARG A 110 5.64 -2.86 -2.29
N GLY A 111 4.47 -3.49 -2.38
CA GLY A 111 4.22 -4.78 -1.71
C GLY A 111 4.90 -5.95 -2.43
N THR A 112 4.57 -7.17 -2.00
CA THR A 112 5.03 -8.39 -2.66
C THR A 112 4.56 -8.40 -4.12
N GLU A 113 5.46 -8.78 -5.02
CA GLU A 113 5.17 -8.91 -6.44
C GLU A 113 4.07 -9.94 -6.68
N PHE A 114 3.11 -9.61 -7.55
CA PHE A 114 2.13 -10.57 -8.03
C PHE A 114 2.75 -11.25 -9.25
N PRO A 115 3.21 -12.51 -9.17
CA PRO A 115 3.81 -13.18 -10.30
C PRO A 115 2.84 -13.15 -11.48
N ARG A 116 3.32 -12.75 -12.66
CA ARG A 116 2.54 -12.79 -13.89
C ARG A 116 2.44 -14.25 -14.30
N PRO A 117 1.28 -14.92 -14.19
CA PRO A 117 1.18 -16.30 -14.65
C PRO A 117 1.50 -16.32 -16.15
N SER A 118 2.28 -17.31 -16.60
CA SER A 118 2.55 -17.53 -18.03
C SER A 118 1.28 -17.94 -18.80
N SER A 119 0.23 -18.31 -18.07
CA SER A 119 -1.11 -18.59 -18.56
C SER A 119 -1.83 -17.31 -19.00
N ILE A 120 -2.38 -17.32 -20.23
CA ILE A 120 -3.23 -16.23 -20.77
C ILE A 120 -4.47 -15.98 -19.89
N LEU A 121 -4.92 -16.99 -19.15
CA LEU A 121 -6.07 -16.92 -18.24
C LEU A 121 -5.59 -16.77 -16.80
N LYS A 122 -5.58 -15.53 -16.28
CA LYS A 122 -5.41 -15.28 -14.84
C LYS A 122 -6.67 -15.69 -14.10
N THR A 123 -6.56 -16.63 -13.16
CA THR A 123 -7.72 -17.17 -12.43
C THR A 123 -7.85 -16.57 -11.03
N PRO A 124 -9.07 -16.54 -10.46
CA PRO A 124 -9.26 -16.16 -9.06
C PRO A 124 -8.46 -17.05 -8.10
N ARG A 125 -8.28 -18.33 -8.42
CA ARG A 125 -7.53 -19.28 -7.58
C ARG A 125 -6.06 -18.89 -7.46
N GLU A 126 -5.41 -18.55 -8.57
CA GLU A 126 -4.01 -18.07 -8.56
C GLU A 126 -3.87 -16.81 -7.70
N LEU A 127 -4.83 -15.89 -7.76
CA LEU A 127 -4.84 -14.71 -6.91
C LEU A 127 -4.96 -15.08 -5.42
N LEU A 128 -5.83 -16.03 -5.08
CA LEU A 128 -5.97 -16.52 -3.71
C LEU A 128 -4.67 -17.17 -3.22
N ASP A 129 -4.03 -17.99 -4.04
CA ASP A 129 -2.79 -18.69 -3.68
C ASP A 129 -1.65 -17.68 -3.40
N ILE A 130 -1.46 -16.67 -4.27
CA ILE A 130 -0.47 -15.59 -4.06
C ILE A 130 -0.67 -14.90 -2.71
N ILE A 131 -1.92 -14.58 -2.37
CA ILE A 131 -2.21 -13.84 -1.14
C ILE A 131 -2.07 -14.74 0.09
N ALA A 132 -2.40 -16.03 -0.01
CA ALA A 132 -2.17 -17.01 1.04
C ALA A 132 -0.66 -17.20 1.32
N ASP A 133 0.18 -17.19 0.29
CA ASP A 133 1.64 -17.23 0.43
C ASP A 133 2.17 -15.99 1.16
N ILE A 134 1.69 -14.79 0.79
CA ILE A 134 2.01 -13.54 1.51
C ILE A 134 1.67 -13.67 3.00
N GLN A 135 0.48 -14.18 3.35
CA GLN A 135 0.09 -14.37 4.74
C GLN A 135 1.02 -15.35 5.46
N THR A 136 1.32 -16.48 4.82
CA THR A 136 2.17 -17.53 5.38
C THR A 136 3.57 -16.99 5.65
N ASP A 137 4.15 -16.25 4.71
CA ASP A 137 5.48 -15.65 4.86
C ASP A 137 5.54 -14.65 6.03
N ILE A 138 4.52 -13.82 6.17
CA ILE A 138 4.39 -12.86 7.29
C ILE A 138 4.31 -13.58 8.64
N GLN A 139 3.67 -14.75 8.71
CA GLN A 139 3.48 -15.50 9.95
C GLN A 139 4.71 -16.31 10.39
N ARG A 140 5.71 -16.48 9.53
CA ARG A 140 6.89 -17.33 9.83
C ARG A 140 7.80 -16.75 10.90
N LEU A 141 7.78 -15.43 11.12
CA LEU A 141 8.77 -14.75 11.96
C LEU A 141 8.13 -14.10 13.19
N SER A 142 8.67 -14.46 14.36
CA SER A 142 8.30 -13.82 15.63
C SER A 142 8.91 -12.41 15.73
N PRO A 143 8.23 -11.47 16.40
CA PRO A 143 8.75 -10.13 16.55
C PRO A 143 9.97 -10.13 17.45
N GLN A 144 10.99 -9.37 17.07
CA GLN A 144 12.23 -9.25 17.84
C GLN A 144 12.87 -7.88 17.61
N PRO A 145 13.65 -7.35 18.58
CA PRO A 145 14.50 -6.20 18.32
C PRO A 145 15.47 -6.50 17.19
N VAL A 146 15.77 -5.50 16.36
CA VAL A 146 16.71 -5.61 15.25
C VAL A 146 17.89 -4.68 15.53
N THR A 147 18.98 -5.25 16.03
CA THR A 147 20.16 -4.51 16.49
C THR A 147 21.33 -4.52 15.50
N GLU A 148 21.23 -5.32 14.43
CA GLU A 148 22.22 -5.39 13.36
C GLU A 148 21.75 -4.61 12.12
N GLY A 149 22.69 -3.97 11.43
CA GLY A 149 22.42 -3.14 10.26
C GLY A 149 21.87 -1.75 10.61
N THR A 150 21.53 -0.97 9.58
CA THR A 150 20.98 0.39 9.75
C THR A 150 19.75 0.54 8.85
N PRO A 151 18.59 0.96 9.39
CA PRO A 151 18.38 1.41 10.76
C PRO A 151 18.12 0.24 11.74
N ILE A 152 18.34 0.48 13.03
CA ILE A 152 18.05 -0.46 14.12
C ILE A 152 16.66 -0.23 14.72
N PHE A 153 16.08 -1.27 15.32
CA PHE A 153 14.83 -1.23 16.07
C PHE A 153 15.05 -1.80 17.47
N ASN A 154 15.05 -0.95 18.49
CA ASN A 154 15.26 -1.35 19.89
C ASN A 154 14.02 -2.00 20.53
N VAL A 155 12.87 -1.90 19.86
CA VAL A 155 11.62 -2.54 20.25
C VAL A 155 11.32 -3.71 19.31
N PRO A 156 10.61 -4.75 19.75
CA PRO A 156 10.33 -5.90 18.89
C PRO A 156 9.46 -5.56 17.67
N VAL A 157 9.99 -5.87 16.48
CA VAL A 157 9.33 -5.68 15.18
C VAL A 157 9.44 -6.95 14.34
N HIS A 158 8.66 -7.04 13.27
CA HIS A 158 8.78 -8.13 12.30
C HIS A 158 10.13 -8.00 11.56
N PRO A 159 11.06 -8.95 11.72
CA PRO A 159 12.44 -8.80 11.25
C PRO A 159 12.53 -8.70 9.72
N GLY A 160 11.63 -9.36 8.99
CA GLY A 160 11.58 -9.24 7.52
C GLY A 160 11.27 -7.81 7.04
N PHE A 161 10.44 -7.06 7.75
CA PHE A 161 10.10 -5.68 7.37
C PHE A 161 11.25 -4.72 7.69
N ALA A 162 11.90 -4.92 8.84
CA ALA A 162 13.10 -4.18 9.19
C ALA A 162 14.24 -4.42 8.18
N GLN A 163 14.49 -5.68 7.80
CA GLN A 163 15.50 -6.04 6.80
C GLN A 163 15.19 -5.47 5.42
N ALA A 164 13.92 -5.48 5.00
CA ALA A 164 13.48 -4.83 3.77
C ALA A 164 13.79 -3.32 3.78
N LEU A 165 13.49 -2.61 4.88
CA LEU A 165 13.86 -1.20 5.02
C LEU A 165 15.38 -1.00 4.98
N GLN A 166 16.15 -1.78 5.75
CA GLN A 166 17.61 -1.71 5.79
C GLN A 166 18.23 -1.85 4.39
N SER A 167 17.64 -2.70 3.55
CA SER A 167 18.13 -2.99 2.20
C SER A 167 18.07 -1.80 1.24
N VAL A 168 17.20 -0.81 1.50
CA VAL A 168 17.06 0.43 0.72
C VAL A 168 17.43 1.68 1.51
N TRP A 169 17.83 1.52 2.79
CA TRP A 169 18.06 2.63 3.71
C TRP A 169 19.11 3.62 3.22
N THR A 170 20.25 3.14 2.72
CA THR A 170 21.32 4.01 2.20
C THR A 170 20.83 4.89 1.05
N GLN A 171 20.00 4.35 0.14
CA GLN A 171 19.44 5.11 -0.98
C GLN A 171 18.53 6.23 -0.47
N ILE A 172 17.68 5.93 0.52
CA ILE A 172 16.80 6.91 1.17
C ILE A 172 17.63 7.99 1.88
N GLN A 173 18.60 7.60 2.70
CA GLN A 173 19.45 8.52 3.45
C GLN A 173 20.21 9.49 2.52
N VAL A 174 20.83 8.98 1.45
CA VAL A 174 21.54 9.83 0.48
C VAL A 174 20.61 10.87 -0.13
N ARG A 175 19.37 10.50 -0.45
CA ARG A 175 18.39 11.44 -1.02
C ARG A 175 17.87 12.45 -0.02
N LEU A 176 17.75 12.04 1.25
CA LEU A 176 17.16 12.84 2.30
C LEU A 176 18.18 13.67 3.10
N ALA A 177 19.48 13.42 2.94
CA ALA A 177 20.56 13.99 3.76
C ALA A 177 20.60 15.54 3.79
N THR A 178 20.36 16.18 2.64
CA THR A 178 20.41 17.65 2.51
C THR A 178 19.02 18.29 2.48
N ASN A 179 17.98 17.48 2.58
CA ASN A 179 16.61 17.91 2.38
C ASN A 179 15.91 17.95 3.74
N THR A 180 15.28 19.07 4.10
CA THR A 180 14.50 19.24 5.33
C THR A 180 12.99 19.21 5.10
N LYS A 181 12.57 18.94 3.87
CA LYS A 181 11.18 18.91 3.42
C LYS A 181 10.40 17.83 4.15
N SER A 182 9.11 18.09 4.29
CA SER A 182 8.18 17.16 4.94
C SER A 182 8.02 15.87 4.12
N LEU A 183 7.83 14.75 4.79
CA LEU A 183 7.69 13.42 4.17
C LEU A 183 6.24 12.96 4.18
N TRP A 184 5.75 12.58 3.02
CA TRP A 184 4.54 11.80 2.85
C TRP A 184 4.93 10.37 2.49
N LEU A 185 4.42 9.41 3.24
CA LEU A 185 4.77 8.01 3.10
C LEU A 185 3.55 7.20 2.73
N THR A 186 3.73 6.25 1.82
CA THR A 186 2.65 5.35 1.41
C THR A 186 3.16 3.98 0.99
N GLY A 187 2.26 3.02 1.00
CA GLY A 187 2.52 1.68 0.50
C GLY A 187 1.30 0.78 0.66
N HIS A 188 1.35 -0.34 -0.05
CA HIS A 188 0.35 -1.38 0.00
C HIS A 188 0.96 -2.70 0.51
N SER A 189 0.21 -3.47 1.32
CA SER A 189 0.64 -4.78 1.82
C SER A 189 2.01 -4.73 2.52
N LEU A 190 2.99 -5.54 2.10
CA LEU A 190 4.38 -5.45 2.55
C LEU A 190 4.97 -4.03 2.44
N GLY A 191 4.66 -3.30 1.36
CA GLY A 191 5.14 -1.92 1.16
C GLY A 191 4.61 -0.96 2.21
N ALA A 192 3.38 -1.19 2.70
CA ALA A 192 2.79 -0.44 3.81
C ALA A 192 3.55 -0.67 5.13
N ALA A 193 3.98 -1.92 5.36
CA ALA A 193 4.78 -2.28 6.53
C ALA A 193 6.18 -1.63 6.50
N ILE A 194 6.81 -1.59 5.33
CA ILE A 194 8.10 -0.92 5.13
C ILE A 194 7.95 0.60 5.28
N ALA A 195 6.89 1.20 4.72
CA ALA A 195 6.59 2.63 4.88
C ALA A 195 6.36 3.02 6.34
N THR A 196 5.67 2.18 7.11
CA THR A 196 5.49 2.34 8.55
C THR A 196 6.81 2.26 9.31
N SER A 197 7.67 1.30 8.94
CA SER A 197 9.02 1.16 9.50
C SER A 197 9.89 2.39 9.18
N LEU A 198 9.78 2.94 7.96
CA LEU A 198 10.47 4.18 7.57
C LEU A 198 9.97 5.39 8.36
N ALA A 199 8.66 5.50 8.56
CA ALA A 199 8.07 6.56 9.38
C ALA A 199 8.61 6.55 10.80
N TYR A 200 8.71 5.36 11.40
CA TYR A 200 9.26 5.17 12.74
C TYR A 200 10.71 5.67 12.89
N GLN A 201 11.50 5.57 11.81
CA GLN A 201 12.91 5.96 11.79
C GLN A 201 13.12 7.45 11.49
N LEU A 202 12.14 8.14 10.90
CA LEU A 202 12.22 9.56 10.54
C LEU A 202 11.04 10.39 11.10
N PRO A 203 10.66 10.25 12.38
CA PRO A 203 9.38 10.72 12.90
C PRO A 203 9.17 12.24 12.74
N GLU A 204 10.23 13.01 12.95
CA GLU A 204 10.21 14.48 12.88
C GLU A 204 9.85 15.01 11.50
N ARG A 205 10.16 14.25 10.45
CA ARG A 205 9.91 14.66 9.07
C ARG A 205 8.55 14.23 8.54
N VAL A 206 7.94 13.21 9.15
CA VAL A 206 6.67 12.65 8.65
C VAL A 206 5.56 13.69 8.81
N LYS A 207 4.96 14.06 7.69
CA LYS A 207 3.73 14.85 7.62
C LYS A 207 2.52 13.94 7.74
N ALA A 208 2.48 12.88 6.94
CA ALA A 208 1.47 11.83 7.04
C ALA A 208 1.96 10.49 6.45
N LEU A 209 1.40 9.41 6.97
CA LEU A 209 1.56 8.06 6.48
C LEU A 209 0.17 7.50 6.13
N TYR A 210 -0.01 7.09 4.88
CA TYR A 210 -1.23 6.41 4.42
C TYR A 210 -0.87 4.98 4.05
N THR A 211 -1.54 4.00 4.64
CA THR A 211 -1.24 2.58 4.41
C THR A 211 -2.47 1.84 3.94
N PHE A 212 -2.29 0.89 3.03
CA PHE A 212 -3.38 0.13 2.42
C PHE A 212 -3.13 -1.38 2.58
N GLY A 213 -4.08 -2.11 3.17
CA GLY A 213 -3.92 -3.55 3.38
C GLY A 213 -2.69 -3.92 4.22
N SER A 214 -2.29 -3.05 5.15
CA SER A 214 -1.06 -3.22 5.92
C SER A 214 -1.19 -4.34 6.96
N PRO A 215 -0.21 -5.26 7.07
CA PRO A 215 -0.06 -6.10 8.26
C PRO A 215 0.44 -5.27 9.45
N CYS A 216 0.36 -5.83 10.66
CA CYS A 216 1.02 -5.28 11.85
C CYS A 216 2.55 -5.30 11.67
N VAL A 217 3.25 -4.29 12.19
CA VAL A 217 4.71 -4.15 12.03
C VAL A 217 5.48 -4.60 13.27
N GLY A 218 4.94 -4.40 14.46
CA GLY A 218 5.61 -4.72 15.72
C GLY A 218 4.63 -4.99 16.85
N THR A 219 5.18 -5.12 18.05
CA THR A 219 4.42 -5.46 19.26
C THR A 219 3.80 -4.23 19.92
N ALA A 220 3.10 -4.42 21.04
CA ALA A 220 2.61 -3.32 21.88
C ALA A 220 3.70 -2.28 22.21
N ALA A 221 4.94 -2.73 22.49
CA ALA A 221 6.07 -1.85 22.76
C ALA A 221 6.46 -0.99 21.52
N PHE A 222 6.31 -1.55 20.32
CA PHE A 222 6.47 -0.76 19.09
C PHE A 222 5.35 0.26 18.93
N VAL A 223 4.10 -0.12 19.20
CA VAL A 223 2.94 0.79 19.12
C VAL A 223 3.08 1.95 20.10
N GLU A 224 3.45 1.68 21.34
CA GLU A 224 3.71 2.69 22.36
C GLU A 224 4.78 3.68 21.89
N SER A 225 5.97 3.19 21.51
CA SER A 225 7.05 4.05 21.02
C SER A 225 6.69 4.81 19.74
N PHE A 226 5.92 4.21 18.84
CA PHE A 226 5.41 4.86 17.62
C PHE A 226 4.48 6.04 17.97
N ASN A 227 3.62 5.88 18.98
CA ASN A 227 2.73 6.93 19.45
C ASN A 227 3.48 8.04 20.21
N GLU A 228 4.46 7.70 21.04
CA GLU A 228 5.33 8.66 21.73
C GLU A 228 6.09 9.56 20.75
N LYS A 229 6.46 9.02 19.58
CA LYS A 229 7.05 9.77 18.46
C LYS A 229 6.05 10.67 17.71
N GLY A 230 4.80 10.75 18.17
CA GLY A 230 3.73 11.55 17.54
C GLY A 230 3.23 11.01 16.20
N LEU A 231 3.62 9.80 15.80
CA LEU A 231 3.26 9.24 14.51
C LEU A 231 1.84 8.67 14.47
N GLY A 232 1.28 8.27 15.62
CA GLY A 232 -0.08 7.75 15.71
C GLY A 232 -1.12 8.70 15.13
N ALA A 233 -1.00 10.00 15.41
CA ALA A 233 -1.89 11.04 14.89
C ALA A 233 -1.70 11.35 13.40
N LYS A 234 -0.58 10.91 12.81
CA LYS A 234 -0.20 11.15 11.41
C LYS A 234 -0.39 9.92 10.51
N THR A 235 -0.84 8.81 11.08
CA THR A 235 -0.91 7.51 10.39
C THR A 235 -2.35 7.09 10.17
N TYR A 236 -2.73 6.92 8.90
CA TYR A 236 -4.07 6.56 8.46
C TYR A 236 -4.03 5.23 7.73
N ARG A 237 -4.63 4.20 8.33
CA ARG A 237 -4.57 2.81 7.86
C ARG A 237 -5.89 2.40 7.24
N TYR A 238 -5.89 2.17 5.94
CA TYR A 238 -7.04 1.75 5.18
C TYR A 238 -7.11 0.23 5.08
N LEU A 239 -8.30 -0.30 5.35
CA LEU A 239 -8.62 -1.72 5.36
C LEU A 239 -9.86 -1.90 4.48
N HIS A 240 -9.80 -2.82 3.52
CA HIS A 240 -10.92 -3.11 2.64
C HIS A 240 -11.62 -4.40 3.07
N GLY A 241 -12.94 -4.36 3.25
CA GLY A 241 -13.74 -5.55 3.58
C GLY A 241 -13.24 -6.32 4.82
N ASN A 242 -12.96 -7.61 4.63
CA ASN A 242 -12.30 -8.46 5.62
C ASN A 242 -10.92 -8.90 5.11
N ASP A 243 -10.12 -7.98 4.58
CA ASP A 243 -8.77 -8.26 4.08
C ASP A 243 -8.00 -9.14 5.07
N ALA A 244 -7.64 -10.34 4.62
CA ALA A 244 -7.05 -11.35 5.47
C ALA A 244 -5.57 -11.04 5.79
N VAL A 245 -4.88 -10.26 4.95
CA VAL A 245 -3.48 -9.86 5.19
C VAL A 245 -3.38 -8.91 6.38
N VAL A 246 -4.35 -8.00 6.51
CA VAL A 246 -4.46 -7.09 7.66
C VAL A 246 -4.56 -7.88 8.97
N ASN A 247 -5.30 -8.98 8.95
CA ASN A 247 -5.55 -9.82 10.12
C ASN A 247 -4.57 -11.02 10.22
N ALA A 248 -3.55 -11.09 9.35
CA ALA A 248 -2.68 -12.26 9.28
C ALA A 248 -1.91 -12.50 10.57
N LEU A 249 -1.59 -11.43 11.31
CA LEU A 249 -0.86 -11.49 12.57
C LEU A 249 -1.75 -11.39 13.82
N ASP A 250 -3.04 -11.09 13.66
CA ASP A 250 -3.98 -10.87 14.78
C ASP A 250 -4.15 -12.13 15.66
N LYS A 251 -4.00 -13.33 15.08
CA LYS A 251 -4.10 -14.61 15.82
C LYS A 251 -2.93 -14.85 16.78
N TYR A 252 -1.81 -14.17 16.61
CA TYR A 252 -0.59 -14.46 17.35
C TYR A 252 -0.45 -13.67 18.65
N THR A 253 -1.38 -12.75 19.00
CA THR A 253 -1.39 -11.91 20.23
C THR A 253 -0.13 -11.07 20.51
N LEU A 254 0.94 -11.21 19.71
CA LEU A 254 2.21 -10.54 19.91
C LEU A 254 2.33 -9.24 19.11
N TYR A 255 1.62 -9.12 18.00
CA TYR A 255 1.68 -7.96 17.12
C TYR A 255 0.44 -7.06 17.29
N GLU A 256 0.66 -5.75 17.18
CA GLU A 256 -0.41 -4.75 17.26
C GLU A 256 -0.32 -3.73 16.13
N HIS A 257 -1.48 -3.22 15.72
CA HIS A 257 -1.59 -2.23 14.66
C HIS A 257 -1.30 -0.82 15.19
N VAL A 258 -0.60 -0.01 14.39
CA VAL A 258 -0.44 1.43 14.61
C VAL A 258 -1.47 2.24 13.81
N GLY A 259 -1.62 3.51 14.20
CA GLY A 259 -2.40 4.50 13.47
C GLY A 259 -3.92 4.27 13.51
N ARG A 260 -4.64 5.19 12.88
CA ARG A 260 -6.11 5.18 12.87
C ARG A 260 -6.67 4.32 11.73
N PRO A 261 -7.54 3.33 12.01
CA PRO A 261 -8.16 2.52 10.97
C PRO A 261 -9.30 3.24 10.21
N PHE A 262 -9.37 3.06 8.89
CA PHE A 262 -10.44 3.51 7.99
C PHE A 262 -10.97 2.35 7.15
N LYS A 263 -12.12 1.80 7.56
CA LYS A 263 -12.73 0.65 6.86
C LYS A 263 -13.45 1.12 5.59
N LEU A 264 -13.00 0.61 4.45
CA LEU A 264 -13.67 0.77 3.16
C LEU A 264 -14.71 -0.35 3.02
N ASP A 265 -15.92 0.03 2.65
CA ASP A 265 -17.03 -0.92 2.53
C ASP A 265 -16.90 -1.75 1.24
N ALA A 266 -16.99 -3.07 1.36
CA ALA A 266 -17.03 -4.01 0.24
C ALA A 266 -18.44 -4.18 -0.36
N GLY A 267 -19.42 -3.38 0.12
CA GLY A 267 -20.86 -3.48 -0.13
C GLY A 267 -21.30 -3.63 -1.60
N MET A 268 -22.33 -4.48 -1.81
CA MET A 268 -22.90 -5.00 -3.07
C MET A 268 -21.95 -5.78 -3.99
N ARG A 269 -20.66 -5.41 -4.06
CA ARG A 269 -19.64 -5.99 -4.94
C ARG A 269 -19.28 -7.43 -4.56
N ARG A 270 -19.17 -7.70 -3.25
CA ARG A 270 -18.89 -9.04 -2.73
C ARG A 270 -19.99 -10.04 -3.08
N GLY A 271 -21.27 -9.64 -3.05
CA GLY A 271 -22.41 -10.52 -3.34
C GLY A 271 -22.44 -11.03 -4.78
N MET A 272 -22.17 -10.16 -5.76
CA MET A 272 -22.08 -10.57 -7.17
C MET A 272 -20.80 -11.38 -7.46
N LEU A 273 -19.66 -11.00 -6.88
CA LEU A 273 -18.42 -11.79 -6.95
C LEU A 273 -18.65 -13.20 -6.39
N LEU A 274 -19.30 -13.30 -5.23
CA LEU A 274 -19.62 -14.56 -4.56
C LEU A 274 -20.55 -15.43 -5.39
N GLN A 275 -21.61 -14.85 -5.98
CA GLN A 275 -22.50 -15.61 -6.87
C GLN A 275 -21.78 -16.09 -8.12
N GLY A 276 -20.95 -15.25 -8.75
CA GLY A 276 -20.16 -15.63 -9.92
C GLY A 276 -19.13 -16.72 -9.60
N LEU A 277 -18.37 -16.55 -8.52
CA LEU A 277 -17.36 -17.51 -8.08
C LEU A 277 -17.96 -18.84 -7.63
N ASN A 278 -19.05 -18.83 -6.87
CA ASN A 278 -19.73 -20.06 -6.44
C ASN A 278 -20.32 -20.82 -7.63
N ARG A 279 -20.77 -20.11 -8.68
CA ARG A 279 -21.25 -20.73 -9.93
C ARG A 279 -20.14 -21.40 -10.73
N ILE A 280 -18.91 -20.88 -10.69
CA ILE A 280 -17.79 -21.36 -11.52
C ILE A 280 -16.92 -22.38 -10.77
N PHE A 281 -16.72 -22.21 -9.46
CA PHE A 281 -15.70 -22.94 -8.69
C PHE A 281 -16.25 -23.68 -7.45
N GLY A 282 -17.56 -23.64 -7.19
CA GLY A 282 -18.15 -24.19 -5.95
C GLY A 282 -17.92 -23.29 -4.73
N SER A 283 -18.21 -23.77 -3.51
CA SER A 283 -18.11 -22.96 -2.29
C SER A 283 -16.66 -22.55 -2.00
N ILE A 284 -16.32 -21.29 -2.29
CA ILE A 284 -15.01 -20.73 -1.94
C ILE A 284 -15.04 -20.30 -0.47
N THR A 285 -14.09 -20.75 0.34
CA THR A 285 -14.01 -20.44 1.79
C THR A 285 -13.09 -19.27 2.12
N HIS A 286 -12.29 -18.78 1.16
CA HIS A 286 -11.22 -17.78 1.38
C HIS A 286 -11.41 -16.44 0.63
N ILE A 287 -12.66 -15.98 0.44
CA ILE A 287 -12.97 -14.73 -0.29
C ILE A 287 -12.38 -13.47 0.34
N SER A 288 -12.03 -13.49 1.63
CA SER A 288 -11.31 -12.39 2.32
C SER A 288 -9.99 -12.00 1.65
N LEU A 289 -9.35 -12.92 0.93
CA LEU A 289 -8.13 -12.63 0.18
C LEU A 289 -8.40 -11.74 -1.03
N LEU A 290 -9.60 -11.82 -1.64
CA LEU A 290 -9.97 -10.97 -2.78
C LEU A 290 -10.21 -9.51 -2.41
N ASP A 291 -10.22 -9.18 -1.11
CA ASP A 291 -10.32 -7.80 -0.64
C ASP A 291 -8.95 -7.10 -0.63
N HIS A 292 -7.85 -7.84 -0.76
CA HIS A 292 -6.47 -7.34 -0.66
C HIS A 292 -5.91 -6.59 -1.87
N PRO A 293 -6.27 -6.87 -3.14
CA PRO A 293 -5.62 -6.23 -4.28
C PRO A 293 -5.54 -4.69 -4.23
N PRO A 294 -4.40 -4.08 -4.59
CA PRO A 294 -4.16 -2.63 -4.42
C PRO A 294 -5.13 -1.76 -5.21
N ILE A 295 -5.64 -2.25 -6.35
CA ILE A 295 -6.59 -1.50 -7.19
C ILE A 295 -7.92 -1.23 -6.46
N LEU A 296 -8.35 -2.11 -5.56
CA LEU A 296 -9.59 -1.95 -4.81
C LEU A 296 -9.48 -0.77 -3.85
N TYR A 297 -8.34 -0.62 -3.18
CA TYR A 297 -8.06 0.53 -2.33
C TYR A 297 -8.12 1.84 -3.10
N SER A 298 -7.56 1.89 -4.32
CA SER A 298 -7.66 3.07 -5.19
C SER A 298 -9.12 3.40 -5.53
N TYR A 299 -9.89 2.41 -5.99
CA TYR A 299 -11.30 2.61 -6.34
C TYR A 299 -12.16 3.06 -5.17
N GLU A 300 -12.04 2.42 -4.01
CA GLU A 300 -12.87 2.78 -2.88
C GLU A 300 -12.45 4.11 -2.24
N CYS A 301 -11.15 4.44 -2.20
CA CYS A 301 -10.71 5.78 -1.79
C CYS A 301 -11.25 6.87 -2.73
N TRP A 302 -11.25 6.62 -4.05
CA TRP A 302 -11.89 7.51 -5.01
C TRP A 302 -13.38 7.68 -4.71
N ASN A 303 -14.10 6.58 -4.52
CA ASN A 303 -15.55 6.58 -4.37
C ASN A 303 -16.01 7.39 -3.14
N VAL A 304 -15.23 7.41 -2.05
CA VAL A 304 -15.57 8.13 -0.81
C VAL A 304 -15.22 9.63 -0.81
N ILE A 305 -14.54 10.14 -1.85
CA ILE A 305 -14.35 11.61 -1.98
C ILE A 305 -15.73 12.27 -2.12
N PRO A 306 -16.07 13.30 -1.32
CA PRO A 306 -17.34 14.01 -1.43
C PRO A 306 -17.62 14.65 -2.80
#